data_AF-A0A4Z0R0S2-F1
#
_entry.id   AF-A0A4Z0R0S2-F1
#
_cell.length_a   1.000
_cell.length_b   1.000
_cell.length_c   1.000
_cell.angle_alpha   90.00
_cell.angle_beta   90.00
_cell.angle_gamma   90.00
#
_symmetry.space_group_name_H-M   'P 1'
#
loop_
_entity.id
_entity.type
_entity.pdbx_description
1 polymer ?
#
loop_
_entity_poly.entity_id
_entity_poly.type
_entity_poly.pdbx_seq_one_letter_code
_entity_poly.pdbx_strand_id
1 'polypeptide(L)'
;MNDLIDYKRANHKKKHVQDVPEGILDVIETDYPSEYRLILEDQTRITPLFTNEEWIDILTKSRNSYMSHIQRVNLSKKCLAQGN
;
A
#
# COMPACT_ATOMS: atom_id res chain seq x y z
N MET A 1 19.34 0.86 -5.63
CA MET A 1 18.22 1.63 -5.03
C MET A 1 17.39 2.33 -6.11
N ASN A 2 17.05 1.63 -7.21
CA ASN A 2 16.16 2.16 -8.25
C ASN A 2 14.69 1.87 -7.91
N ASP A 3 14.43 0.70 -7.32
CA ASP A 3 13.09 0.20 -7.01
C ASP A 3 12.23 1.14 -6.13
N LEU A 4 12.84 1.85 -5.17
CA LEU A 4 12.12 2.76 -4.27
C LEU A 4 11.79 4.11 -4.93
N ILE A 5 12.70 4.60 -5.79
CA ILE A 5 12.47 5.79 -6.61
C ILE A 5 11.42 5.49 -7.68
N ASP A 6 11.48 4.30 -8.27
CA ASP A 6 10.48 3.80 -9.22
C ASP A 6 9.12 3.59 -8.55
N TYR A 7 9.09 3.07 -7.31
CA TYR A 7 7.87 2.99 -6.50
C TYR A 7 7.24 4.37 -6.29
N LYS A 8 8.00 5.36 -5.82
CA LYS A 8 7.52 6.74 -5.65
C LYS A 8 7.00 7.35 -6.95
N ARG A 9 7.73 7.14 -8.05
CA ARG A 9 7.35 7.66 -9.38
C ARG A 9 6.05 7.02 -9.89
N ALA A 10 5.86 5.73 -9.64
CA ALA A 10 4.62 5.04 -9.94
C ALA A 10 3.48 5.52 -9.02
N ASN A 11 3.76 5.78 -7.74
CA ASN A 11 2.73 6.11 -6.76
C ASN A 11 2.24 7.57 -6.84
N HIS A 12 3.14 8.53 -7.09
CA HIS A 12 2.75 9.92 -7.36
C HIS A 12 1.87 10.06 -8.59
N LYS A 13 2.06 9.22 -9.62
CA LYS A 13 1.15 9.14 -10.79
C LYS A 13 -0.20 8.50 -10.45
N LYS A 14 -0.26 7.67 -9.40
CA LYS A 14 -1.45 6.91 -8.97
C LYS A 14 -2.35 7.65 -7.98
N LYS A 15 -1.93 8.76 -7.37
CA LYS A 15 -2.84 9.63 -6.57
C LYS A 15 -4.09 10.09 -7.33
N HIS A 16 -4.12 9.94 -8.67
CA HIS A 16 -5.30 10.16 -9.51
C HIS A 16 -6.19 8.93 -9.79
N VAL A 17 -5.79 7.73 -9.38
CA VAL A 17 -6.55 6.48 -9.60
C VAL A 17 -7.14 6.06 -8.26
N GLN A 18 -8.42 6.40 -8.06
CA GLN A 18 -9.19 6.22 -6.81
C GLN A 18 -9.32 4.77 -6.30
N ASP A 19 -8.73 3.79 -6.99
CA ASP A 19 -8.98 2.37 -6.77
C ASP A 19 -7.73 1.53 -6.59
N VAL A 20 -6.53 2.10 -6.45
CA VAL A 20 -5.33 1.29 -6.16
C VAL A 20 -5.32 0.90 -4.67
N PRO A 21 -5.21 -0.39 -4.32
CA PRO A 21 -5.11 -0.81 -2.92
C PRO A 21 -3.78 -0.37 -2.31
N GLU A 22 -3.81 -0.05 -1.02
CA GLU A 22 -2.64 0.39 -0.24
C GLU A 22 -1.68 -0.78 0.03
N GLY A 23 -0.43 -0.61 -0.38
CA GLY A 23 0.65 -1.53 -0.07
C GLY A 23 1.27 -1.27 1.30
N ILE A 24 2.22 -2.12 1.69
CA ILE A 24 2.94 -2.01 2.96
C ILE A 24 3.60 -0.64 3.11
N LEU A 25 4.25 -0.13 2.06
CA LEU A 25 4.92 1.17 2.10
C LEU A 25 3.92 2.35 2.17
N ASP A 26 2.72 2.21 1.60
CA ASP A 26 1.66 3.22 1.70
C ASP A 26 1.14 3.35 3.14
N VAL A 27 0.95 2.21 3.80
CA VAL A 27 0.55 2.15 5.22
C VAL A 27 1.65 2.75 6.10
N ILE A 28 2.92 2.38 5.86
CA ILE A 28 4.06 2.94 6.61
C ILE A 28 4.20 4.45 6.37
N GLU A 29 4.07 4.93 5.14
CA GLU A 29 4.14 6.38 4.83
C GLU A 29 3.09 7.18 5.60
N THR A 30 1.89 6.61 5.75
CA THR A 30 0.75 7.27 6.39
C THR A 30 0.83 7.21 7.92
N ASP A 31 1.08 6.03 8.48
CA ASP A 31 0.94 5.76 9.91
C ASP A 31 2.26 5.92 10.67
N TYR A 32 3.40 5.75 9.98
CA TYR A 32 4.76 5.74 10.55
C TYR A 32 5.72 6.62 9.73
N PRO A 33 5.43 7.94 9.60
CA PRO A 33 6.16 8.81 8.67
C PRO A 33 7.65 8.99 9.04
N SER A 34 8.01 8.82 10.31
CA SER A 34 9.39 8.90 10.79
C SER A 34 10.20 7.70 10.32
N GLU A 35 9.67 6.50 10.52
CA GLU A 35 10.24 5.22 10.09
C GLU A 35 10.30 5.17 8.57
N TYR A 36 9.26 5.66 7.89
CA TYR A 36 9.26 5.79 6.44
C TYR A 36 10.44 6.62 5.93
N ARG A 37 10.77 7.75 6.58
CA ARG A 37 11.97 8.54 6.22
C ARG A 37 13.27 7.75 6.39
N LEU A 38 13.41 6.98 7.47
CA LEU A 38 14.60 6.14 7.70
C LEU A 38 14.76 5.08 6.59
N ILE A 39 13.66 4.54 6.10
CA ILE A 39 13.63 3.61 4.97
C ILE A 39 14.08 4.30 3.67
N LEU A 40 13.61 5.53 3.43
CA LEU A 40 13.96 6.30 2.23
C LEU A 40 15.43 6.70 2.19
N GLU A 41 16.03 6.94 3.34
CA GLU A 41 17.42 7.35 3.47
C GLU A 41 18.38 6.14 3.41
N ASP A 42 17.86 4.90 3.24
CA ASP A 42 18.59 3.62 3.23
C ASP A 42 19.53 3.42 4.43
N GLN A 43 19.24 4.11 5.53
CA GLN A 43 20.08 4.10 6.72
C GLN A 43 19.89 2.81 7.53
N THR A 44 18.80 2.09 7.31
CA THR A 44 18.40 0.95 8.13
C THR A 44 17.58 -0.10 7.38
N ARG A 45 17.77 -1.37 7.73
CA ARG A 45 16.87 -2.46 7.29
C ARG A 45 15.47 -2.20 7.83
N ILE A 46 14.44 -2.46 7.02
CA ILE A 46 13.03 -2.24 7.36
C ILE A 46 12.56 -3.07 8.56
N THR A 47 12.97 -4.34 8.65
CA THR A 47 12.47 -5.29 9.65
C THR A 47 12.60 -4.81 11.12
N PRO A 48 13.76 -4.32 11.60
CA PRO A 48 13.91 -3.87 12.99
C PRO A 48 13.23 -2.54 13.32
N LEU A 49 12.69 -1.80 12.35
CA LEU A 49 12.07 -0.49 12.60
C LEU A 49 10.71 -0.62 13.31
N PHE A 50 10.12 -1.80 13.28
CA PHE A 50 8.80 -2.05 13.83
C PHE A 50 8.84 -3.25 14.77
N THR A 51 8.08 -3.15 15.85
CA THR A 51 7.77 -4.28 16.72
C THR A 51 6.92 -5.32 15.98
N ASN A 52 6.80 -6.53 16.55
CA ASN A 52 5.96 -7.57 15.97
C ASN A 52 4.48 -7.16 15.89
N GLU A 53 3.98 -6.41 16.88
CA GLU A 53 2.59 -5.93 16.91
C GLU A 53 2.34 -4.90 15.80
N GLU A 54 3.25 -3.96 15.61
CA GLU A 54 3.20 -2.99 14.50
C GLU A 54 3.27 -3.69 13.15
N TRP A 55 4.12 -4.72 13.00
CA TRP A 55 4.14 -5.52 11.78
C TRP A 55 2.81 -6.21 11.49
N ILE A 56 2.17 -6.78 12.52
CA ILE A 56 0.85 -7.40 12.39
C ILE A 56 -0.18 -6.37 11.93
N ASP A 57 -0.17 -5.16 12.52
CA ASP A 57 -1.09 -4.09 12.15
C ASP A 57 -0.87 -3.62 10.69
N ILE A 58 0.38 -3.31 10.33
CA ILE A 58 0.76 -2.88 8.97
C ILE A 58 0.31 -3.90 7.92
N LEU A 59 0.61 -5.18 8.15
CA LEU A 59 0.25 -6.26 7.23
C LEU A 59 -1.28 -6.45 7.17
N THR A 60 -1.97 -6.30 8.29
CA THR A 60 -3.43 -6.40 8.35
C THR A 60 -4.10 -5.28 7.55
N LYS A 61 -3.66 -4.04 7.72
CA LYS A 61 -4.19 -2.88 6.97
C LYS A 61 -3.98 -3.04 5.47
N SER A 62 -2.77 -3.36 5.02
CA SER A 62 -2.49 -3.57 3.60
C SER A 62 -3.31 -4.73 3.03
N ARG A 63 -3.44 -5.85 3.76
CA ARG A 63 -4.28 -6.99 3.36
C ARG A 63 -5.74 -6.59 3.23
N ASN A 64 -6.28 -5.85 4.18
CA ASN A 64 -7.68 -5.42 4.16
C ASN A 64 -7.96 -4.47 2.99
N SER A 65 -7.05 -3.53 2.74
CA SER A 65 -7.13 -2.62 1.59
C SER A 65 -7.20 -3.40 0.26
N TYR A 66 -6.34 -4.40 0.10
CA TYR A 66 -6.35 -5.29 -1.06
C TYR A 66 -7.63 -6.13 -1.19
N MET A 67 -8.14 -6.66 -0.07
CA MET A 67 -9.40 -7.42 -0.07
C MET A 67 -10.59 -6.56 -0.48
N SER A 68 -10.68 -5.33 0.04
CA SER A 68 -11.72 -4.37 -0.35
C SER A 68 -11.63 -4.02 -1.84
N HIS A 69 -10.41 -3.85 -2.38
CA HIS A 69 -10.22 -3.63 -3.81
C HIS A 69 -10.75 -4.79 -4.67
N ILE A 70 -10.39 -6.05 -4.33
CA ILE A 70 -10.90 -7.23 -5.05
C ILE A 70 -12.43 -7.30 -5.00
N GLN A 71 -13.04 -7.04 -3.84
CA GLN A 71 -14.49 -7.03 -3.69
C GLN A 71 -15.14 -6.01 -4.63
N ARG A 72 -14.62 -4.78 -4.69
CA ARG A 72 -15.11 -3.74 -5.61
C ARG A 72 -14.96 -4.11 -7.08
N VAL A 73 -13.81 -4.66 -7.47
CA VAL A 73 -13.56 -5.14 -8.85
C VAL A 73 -14.56 -6.25 -9.22
N ASN A 74 -14.82 -7.19 -8.32
CA ASN A 74 -15.75 -8.29 -8.56
C ASN A 74 -17.21 -7.82 -8.65
N LEU A 75 -17.62 -6.86 -7.80
CA LEU A 75 -18.94 -6.24 -7.88
C LEU A 75 -19.14 -5.50 -9.21
N SER A 76 -18.14 -4.72 -9.62
CA SER A 76 -18.17 -3.96 -10.89
C SER A 76 -18.31 -4.89 -12.10
N LYS A 77 -17.62 -6.04 -12.10
CA LYS A 77 -17.75 -7.07 -13.14
C LYS A 77 -19.15 -7.68 -13.20
N LYS A 78 -19.79 -7.91 -12.05
CA LYS A 78 -21.16 -8.45 -11.99
C LYS A 78 -22.20 -7.47 -12.55
N CYS A 79 -22.09 -6.18 -12.23
CA CYS A 79 -22.99 -5.15 -12.75
C CYS A 79 -22.87 -5.02 -14.28
N LEU A 80 -21.65 -5.07 -14.82
CA LEU A 80 -21.43 -5.04 -16.28
C LEU A 80 -21.98 -6.28 -17.00
N ALA A 81 -22.00 -7.44 -16.35
CA ALA A 81 -22.53 -8.67 -16.93
C ALA A 81 -24.08 -8.74 -16.93
N GLN A 82 -24.76 -7.90 -16.14
CA GLN A 82 -26.23 -7.87 -16.03
C GLN A 82 -26.89 -6.72 -16.82
N GLY A 83 -26.09 -5.82 -17.39
CA GLY A 83 -26.56 -4.76 -18.30
C GLY A 83 -26.34 -5.14 -19.76
N ASN A 84 -27.07 -6.15 -20.24
CA ASN A 84 -27.31 -6.43 -21.67
C ASN A 84 -28.64 -7.15 -21.83
#